data_AF-A0A957R2L0-F1
#
_entry.id   AF-A0A957R2L0-F1
#
_cell.length_a   1.000
_cell.length_b   1.000
_cell.length_c   1.000
_cell.angle_alpha   90.00
_cell.angle_beta   90.00
_cell.angle_gamma   90.00
#
_symmetry.space_group_name_H-M   'P 1'
#
loop_
_entity.id
_entity.type
_entity.pdbx_description
1 polymer ?
#
loop_
_entity_poly.entity_id
_entity_poly.type
_entity_poly.pdbx_seq_one_letter_code
_entity_poly.pdbx_strand_id
1 'polypeptide(L)'
;MRRFDVYQRLFRYLKPYWRQALLAYGAALLAIGFNLYIPRVIEKAIDEGIVIGEIRAMWLAAGTILGLATLNVVNQFAVRYLGQWLTFKVAFDVRNQFYNAVQQLPFSFHDGAHTGDLMSRATSDVRETEIFIGQGSLDLISTVLLIVGVIVALLLTNPGLAIIAMIPLPILIFATIRFGRTIRPKFKKIQEQMGELSSTMQESLTGIRVVKSFAREPYEQHKFDTQNEGWFEKRYAVILSWANNWPLFTFLLATSVFLLLWLGGPMALEGTTSVGSLFAMISYVLLLNGPVQRLGFLSSLAATAGSAAERIFYILDMDNEVADRPDASQLGEIRGEVTFKDVSFAYRGEERVLDGINFTAEPGQTVALIGPTGSGKSTIINLLPRFYNPIAGQILVDGTDIQTVTMSSLRRHIGIVLQSPFLFSMTIADNIAYGRP
;
A
#
# COMPACT_ATOMS: atom_id res chain seq x y z
N MET A 1 -5.46 2.41 16.70
CA MET A 1 -4.32 3.35 16.53
C MET A 1 -4.84 4.69 16.01
N ARG A 2 -4.26 5.82 16.43
CA ARG A 2 -4.58 7.10 15.75
C ARG A 2 -3.93 7.06 14.36
N ARG A 3 -4.56 7.66 13.33
CA ARG A 3 -4.02 7.68 11.96
C ARG A 3 -2.57 8.18 11.88
N PHE A 4 -2.17 9.08 12.78
CA PHE A 4 -0.80 9.59 12.85
C PHE A 4 0.22 8.51 13.24
N ASP A 5 -0.14 7.61 14.16
CA ASP A 5 0.73 6.53 14.64
C ASP A 5 1.04 5.54 13.50
N VAL A 6 0.08 5.32 12.60
CA VAL A 6 0.20 4.46 11.43
C VAL A 6 1.26 5.01 10.47
N TYR A 7 1.15 6.28 10.08
CA TYR A 7 2.16 6.90 9.21
C TYR A 7 3.54 6.94 9.88
N GLN A 8 3.62 7.26 11.18
CA GLN A 8 4.90 7.24 11.89
C GLN A 8 5.54 5.85 11.85
N ARG A 9 4.76 4.79 12.07
CA ARG A 9 5.25 3.41 11.97
C ARG A 9 5.66 3.04 10.56
N LEU A 10 4.92 3.49 9.54
CA LEU A 10 5.30 3.32 8.13
C LEU A 10 6.67 3.96 7.83
N PHE A 11 6.90 5.20 8.26
CA PHE A 11 8.20 5.85 8.07
C PHE A 11 9.35 5.17 8.85
N ARG A 12 9.06 4.42 9.93
CA ARG A 12 10.12 3.62 10.62
C ARG A 12 10.70 2.52 9.74
N TYR A 13 9.98 2.02 8.73
CA TYR A 13 10.55 1.07 7.76
C TYR A 13 11.64 1.69 6.86
N LEU A 14 11.76 3.02 6.82
CA LEU A 14 12.89 3.68 6.15
C LEU A 14 14.13 3.79 7.05
N LYS A 15 14.01 3.58 8.37
CA LYS A 15 15.12 3.72 9.33
C LYS A 15 16.34 2.83 9.01
N PRO A 16 16.17 1.55 8.62
CA PRO A 16 17.31 0.72 8.19
C PRO A 16 18.04 1.27 6.95
N TYR A 17 17.32 2.02 6.10
CA TYR A 17 17.79 2.56 4.82
C TYR A 17 17.96 4.08 4.85
N TRP A 18 18.29 4.65 6.01
CA TRP A 18 18.31 6.10 6.21
C TRP A 18 19.26 6.85 5.26
N ARG A 19 20.36 6.22 4.82
CA ARG A 19 21.30 6.83 3.86
C ARG A 19 20.67 6.97 2.48
N GLN A 20 20.03 5.91 1.99
CA GLN A 20 19.35 5.90 0.70
C GLN A 20 18.14 6.83 0.73
N ALA A 21 17.39 6.84 1.82
CA ALA A 21 16.32 7.81 2.04
C ALA A 21 16.86 9.25 2.00
N LEU A 22 17.90 9.55 2.77
CA LEU A 22 18.50 10.89 2.79
C LEU A 22 18.99 11.32 1.41
N LEU A 23 19.64 10.43 0.65
CA LEU A 23 20.06 10.69 -0.73
C LEU A 23 18.86 10.93 -1.66
N ALA A 24 17.78 10.16 -1.53
CA ALA A 24 16.57 10.33 -2.35
C ALA A 24 15.88 11.67 -2.06
N TYR A 25 15.64 11.99 -0.79
CA TYR A 25 15.05 13.27 -0.38
C TYR A 25 15.97 14.44 -0.72
N GLY A 26 17.28 14.31 -0.50
CA GLY A 26 18.27 15.33 -0.85
C GLY A 26 18.32 15.59 -2.36
N ALA A 27 18.33 14.55 -3.18
CA ALA A 27 18.26 14.66 -4.63
C ALA A 27 16.94 15.32 -5.08
N ALA A 28 15.82 14.98 -4.44
CA ALA A 28 14.53 15.60 -4.74
C ALA A 28 14.53 17.11 -4.41
N LEU A 29 15.12 17.51 -3.27
CA LEU A 29 15.31 18.92 -2.92
C LEU A 29 16.20 19.67 -3.91
N LEU A 30 17.30 19.04 -4.34
CA LEU A 30 18.17 19.61 -5.38
C LEU A 30 17.43 19.78 -6.71
N ALA A 31 16.57 18.83 -7.09
CA ALA A 31 15.75 18.94 -8.29
C ALA A 31 14.82 20.17 -8.23
N ILE A 32 14.22 20.42 -7.07
CA ILE A 32 13.37 21.59 -6.85
C ILE A 32 14.21 22.87 -6.97
N GLY A 33 15.39 22.89 -6.36
CA GLY A 33 16.34 24.01 -6.49
C GLY A 33 16.70 24.32 -7.93
N PHE A 34 17.03 23.32 -8.74
CA PHE A 34 17.31 23.49 -10.17
C PHE A 34 16.11 24.06 -10.93
N ASN A 35 14.91 23.50 -10.70
CA ASN A 35 13.70 23.98 -11.38
C ASN A 35 13.34 25.42 -11.00
N LEU A 36 13.54 25.82 -9.73
CA LEU A 36 13.28 27.19 -9.27
C LEU A 36 14.35 28.18 -9.73
N TYR A 37 15.58 27.73 -9.97
CA TYR A 37 16.64 28.63 -10.40
C TYR A 37 16.56 28.97 -11.90
N ILE A 38 16.07 28.05 -12.75
CA ILE A 38 15.97 28.26 -14.20
C ILE A 38 15.21 29.55 -14.58
N PRO A 39 14.01 29.85 -14.05
CA PRO A 39 13.30 31.10 -14.36
C PRO A 39 14.11 32.36 -14.05
N ARG A 40 14.89 32.36 -12.98
CA ARG A 40 15.77 33.49 -12.60
C ARG A 40 16.94 33.68 -13.56
N VAL A 41 17.44 32.60 -14.16
CA VAL A 41 18.44 32.66 -15.23
C VAL A 41 17.83 33.25 -16.50
N ILE A 42 16.57 32.90 -16.80
CA ILE A 42 15.85 33.45 -17.96
C ILE A 42 15.57 34.94 -17.78
N GLU A 43 15.18 35.39 -16.58
CA GLU A 43 15.04 36.80 -16.23
C GLU A 43 16.32 37.58 -16.57
N LYS A 44 17.47 37.11 -16.09
CA LYS A 44 18.76 37.74 -16.37
C LYS A 44 19.10 37.75 -17.86
N ALA A 45 18.78 36.67 -18.58
CA ALA A 45 19.00 36.58 -20.02
C ALA A 45 18.18 37.62 -20.80
N ILE A 46 16.94 37.88 -20.38
CA ILE A 46 16.06 38.86 -21.00
C ILE A 46 16.55 40.28 -20.67
N ASP A 47 16.76 40.58 -19.39
CA ASP A 47 17.09 41.94 -18.94
C ASP A 47 18.49 42.36 -19.42
N GLU A 48 19.52 41.53 -19.22
CA GLU A 48 20.89 41.88 -19.61
C GLU A 48 21.21 41.50 -21.07
N GLY A 49 20.71 40.36 -21.54
CA GLY A 49 21.02 39.86 -22.88
C GLY A 49 20.24 40.55 -23.99
N ILE A 50 18.92 40.72 -23.81
CA ILE A 50 18.03 41.25 -24.86
C ILE A 50 17.83 42.76 -24.70
N VAL A 51 17.47 43.23 -23.51
CA VAL A 51 17.14 44.65 -23.30
C VAL A 51 18.39 45.53 -23.32
N ILE A 52 19.45 45.14 -22.60
CA ILE A 52 20.73 45.85 -22.59
C ILE A 52 21.59 45.50 -23.84
N GLY A 53 21.37 44.32 -24.43
CA GLY A 53 22.09 43.87 -25.64
C GLY A 53 23.43 43.17 -25.37
N GLU A 54 23.68 42.69 -24.15
CA GLU A 54 24.93 42.02 -23.80
C GLU A 54 24.93 40.55 -24.24
N ILE A 55 25.52 40.27 -25.41
CA ILE A 55 25.65 38.91 -25.97
C ILE A 55 26.29 37.93 -24.98
N ARG A 56 27.24 38.39 -24.16
CA ARG A 56 27.91 37.55 -23.15
C ARG A 56 26.94 37.05 -22.08
N ALA A 57 26.04 37.91 -21.60
CA ALA A 57 25.01 37.53 -20.64
C ALA A 57 24.09 36.43 -21.21
N MET A 58 23.76 36.52 -22.50
CA MET A 58 22.95 35.53 -23.20
C MET A 58 23.65 34.15 -23.31
N TRP A 59 24.94 34.12 -23.67
CA TRP A 59 25.71 32.86 -23.70
C TRP A 59 25.91 32.26 -22.32
N LEU A 60 26.17 33.08 -21.29
CA LEU A 60 26.29 32.62 -19.92
C LEU A 60 24.97 32.03 -19.40
N ALA A 61 23.84 32.65 -19.71
CA ALA A 61 22.53 32.13 -19.35
C ALA A 61 22.23 30.80 -20.06
N ALA A 62 22.48 30.72 -21.38
CA ALA A 62 22.29 29.50 -22.16
C ALA A 62 23.18 28.35 -21.63
N GLY A 63 24.46 28.62 -21.35
CA GLY A 63 25.39 27.65 -20.77
C GLY A 63 24.95 27.20 -19.37
N THR A 64 24.45 28.11 -18.55
CA THR A 64 23.93 27.80 -17.20
C THR A 64 22.69 26.93 -17.28
N ILE A 65 21.74 27.24 -18.15
CA ILE A 65 20.53 26.42 -18.37
C ILE A 65 20.92 25.03 -18.84
N LEU A 66 21.82 24.91 -19.83
CA LEU A 66 22.26 23.61 -20.34
C LEU A 66 23.00 22.79 -19.29
N GLY A 67 23.87 23.43 -18.50
CA GLY A 67 24.57 22.80 -17.38
C GLY A 67 23.62 22.28 -16.32
N LEU A 68 22.65 23.10 -15.89
CA LEU A 68 21.62 22.71 -14.92
C LEU A 68 20.72 21.61 -15.46
N ALA A 69 20.31 21.68 -16.73
CA ALA A 69 19.50 20.63 -17.36
C ALA A 69 20.25 19.29 -17.37
N THR A 70 21.54 19.30 -17.69
CA THR A 70 22.39 18.09 -17.70
C THR A 70 22.55 17.51 -16.29
N LEU A 71 22.83 18.35 -15.29
CA LEU A 71 22.88 17.93 -13.88
C LEU A 71 21.54 17.40 -13.40
N ASN A 72 20.43 18.01 -13.82
CA ASN A 72 19.09 17.59 -13.47
C ASN A 72 18.77 16.20 -14.05
N VAL A 73 19.29 15.81 -15.21
CA VAL A 73 19.13 14.45 -15.75
C VAL A 73 19.71 13.41 -14.80
N VAL A 74 20.96 13.60 -14.35
CA VAL A 74 21.62 12.69 -13.39
C VAL A 74 20.88 12.67 -12.06
N ASN A 75 20.45 13.83 -11.59
CA ASN A 75 19.71 13.95 -10.34
C ASN A 75 18.33 13.28 -10.39
N GLN A 76 17.60 13.42 -11.51
CA GLN A 76 16.32 12.75 -11.74
C GLN A 76 16.48 11.22 -11.80
N PHE A 77 17.57 10.72 -12.37
CA PHE A 77 17.89 9.31 -12.29
C PHE A 77 18.06 8.86 -10.83
N ALA A 78 18.82 9.60 -10.02
CA ALA A 78 19.01 9.29 -8.60
C ALA A 78 17.68 9.28 -7.83
N VAL A 79 16.83 10.29 -8.00
CA VAL A 79 15.49 10.35 -7.37
C VAL A 79 14.65 9.14 -7.76
N ARG A 80 14.56 8.82 -9.06
CA ARG A 80 13.75 7.69 -9.54
C ARG A 80 14.30 6.35 -9.08
N TYR A 81 15.60 6.12 -9.21
CA TYR A 81 16.25 4.87 -8.84
C TYR A 81 16.14 4.63 -7.32
N LEU A 82 16.53 5.61 -6.50
CA LEU A 82 16.50 5.47 -5.04
C LEU A 82 15.06 5.35 -4.52
N GLY A 83 14.11 6.12 -5.07
CA GLY A 83 12.70 6.02 -4.71
C GLY A 83 12.11 4.64 -5.02
N GLN A 84 12.38 4.09 -6.21
CA GLN A 84 11.95 2.74 -6.59
C GLN A 84 12.64 1.66 -5.77
N TRP A 85 13.95 1.78 -5.53
CA TRP A 85 14.70 0.84 -4.71
C TRP A 85 14.16 0.81 -3.26
N LEU A 86 13.90 1.98 -2.67
CA LEU A 86 13.28 2.09 -1.34
C LEU A 86 11.89 1.47 -1.31
N THR A 87 11.08 1.71 -2.36
CA THR A 87 9.75 1.12 -2.52
C THR A 87 9.82 -0.41 -2.41
N PHE A 88 10.66 -1.05 -3.22
CA PHE A 88 10.76 -2.52 -3.24
C PHE A 88 11.51 -3.12 -2.05
N LYS A 89 12.41 -2.37 -1.39
CA LYS A 89 13.04 -2.85 -0.15
C LYS A 89 12.11 -2.81 1.05
N VAL A 90 11.35 -1.73 1.21
CA VAL A 90 10.30 -1.67 2.24
C VAL A 90 9.24 -2.75 1.99
N ALA A 91 8.84 -2.96 0.73
CA ALA A 91 7.96 -4.05 0.34
C ALA A 91 8.45 -5.42 0.82
N PHE A 92 9.73 -5.72 0.58
CA PHE A 92 10.35 -6.98 0.99
C PHE A 92 10.27 -7.18 2.51
N ASP A 93 10.62 -6.16 3.29
CA ASP A 93 10.60 -6.24 4.76
C ASP A 93 9.18 -6.41 5.31
N VAL A 94 8.21 -5.64 4.77
CA VAL A 94 6.80 -5.73 5.18
C VAL A 94 6.21 -7.09 4.81
N ARG A 95 6.46 -7.61 3.60
CA ARG A 95 5.96 -8.94 3.18
C ARG A 95 6.50 -10.05 4.08
N ASN A 96 7.80 -10.02 4.39
CA ASN A 96 8.41 -11.03 5.26
C ASN A 96 7.85 -10.97 6.69
N GLN A 97 7.70 -9.76 7.25
CA GLN A 97 7.09 -9.60 8.57
C GLN A 97 5.63 -10.07 8.59
N PHE A 98 4.84 -9.70 7.57
CA PHE A 98 3.45 -10.14 7.45
C PHE A 98 3.36 -11.66 7.32
N TYR A 99 4.16 -12.26 6.46
CA TYR A 99 4.18 -13.71 6.25
C TYR A 99 4.59 -14.47 7.52
N ASN A 100 5.57 -13.98 8.26
CA ASN A 100 5.99 -14.57 9.53
C ASN A 100 4.91 -14.41 10.61
N ALA A 101 4.28 -13.24 10.71
CA ALA A 101 3.20 -13.00 11.67
C ALA A 101 2.03 -13.96 11.40
N VAL A 102 1.57 -14.07 10.14
CA VAL A 102 0.45 -14.96 9.78
C VAL A 102 0.73 -16.43 10.14
N GLN A 103 1.96 -16.91 10.01
CA GLN A 103 2.30 -18.29 10.40
C GLN A 103 2.34 -18.52 11.91
N GLN A 104 2.55 -17.46 12.70
CA GLN A 104 2.63 -17.53 14.15
C GLN A 104 1.29 -17.28 14.84
N LEU A 105 0.27 -16.85 14.11
CA LEU A 105 -1.05 -16.63 14.67
C LEU A 105 -1.72 -17.95 15.10
N PRO A 106 -2.55 -17.91 16.15
CA PRO A 106 -3.18 -19.11 16.68
C PRO A 106 -4.20 -19.69 15.70
N PHE A 107 -4.52 -20.98 15.85
CA PHE A 107 -5.53 -21.66 15.02
C PHE A 107 -6.89 -20.95 15.06
N SER A 108 -7.27 -20.39 16.21
CA SER A 108 -8.51 -19.61 16.38
C SER A 108 -8.61 -18.40 15.44
N PHE A 109 -7.47 -17.81 15.04
CA PHE A 109 -7.45 -16.79 14.00
C PHE A 109 -7.74 -17.38 12.62
N HIS A 110 -7.11 -18.51 12.29
CA HIS A 110 -7.26 -19.17 11.00
C HIS A 110 -8.65 -19.75 10.76
N ASP A 111 -9.38 -20.13 11.81
CA ASP A 111 -10.76 -20.61 11.68
C ASP A 111 -11.73 -19.54 11.16
N GLY A 112 -11.52 -18.28 11.55
CA GLY A 112 -12.33 -17.13 11.12
C GLY A 112 -11.75 -16.36 9.93
N ALA A 113 -10.46 -16.53 9.65
CA ALA A 113 -9.77 -15.81 8.59
C ALA A 113 -10.01 -16.49 7.23
N HIS A 114 -10.46 -15.69 6.26
CA HIS A 114 -10.58 -16.15 4.89
C HIS A 114 -9.21 -16.09 4.21
N THR A 115 -8.72 -17.20 3.66
CA THR A 115 -7.41 -17.26 2.97
C THR A 115 -7.28 -16.20 1.86
N GLY A 116 -8.38 -15.92 1.14
CA GLY A 116 -8.41 -14.85 0.13
C GLY A 116 -8.18 -13.44 0.69
N ASP A 117 -8.67 -13.13 1.89
CA ASP A 117 -8.44 -11.84 2.56
C ASP A 117 -6.96 -11.71 2.98
N LEU A 118 -6.39 -12.77 3.57
CA LEU A 118 -4.95 -12.80 3.92
C LEU A 118 -4.06 -12.60 2.70
N MET A 119 -4.40 -13.25 1.57
CA MET A 119 -3.68 -13.09 0.31
C MET A 119 -3.82 -11.68 -0.26
N SER A 120 -5.02 -11.08 -0.19
CA SER A 120 -5.24 -9.69 -0.61
C SER A 120 -4.41 -8.71 0.22
N ARG A 121 -4.32 -8.92 1.54
CA ARG A 121 -3.49 -8.11 2.43
C ARG A 121 -1.99 -8.26 2.11
N ALA A 122 -1.51 -9.50 1.96
CA ALA A 122 -0.11 -9.80 1.63
C ALA A 122 0.35 -9.21 0.29
N THR A 123 -0.59 -8.99 -0.65
CA THR A 123 -0.31 -8.54 -2.01
C THR A 123 -0.71 -7.09 -2.22
N SER A 124 -2.01 -6.80 -2.27
CA SER A 124 -2.57 -5.48 -2.57
C SER A 124 -2.28 -4.46 -1.49
N ASP A 125 -2.54 -4.78 -0.22
CA ASP A 125 -2.35 -3.80 0.86
C ASP A 125 -0.86 -3.47 1.04
N VAL A 126 0.00 -4.48 0.96
CA VAL A 126 1.46 -4.26 1.00
C VAL A 126 1.89 -3.40 -0.19
N ARG A 127 1.36 -3.64 -1.38
CA ARG A 127 1.64 -2.84 -2.58
C ARG A 127 1.18 -1.39 -2.46
N GLU A 128 0.00 -1.12 -1.92
CA GLU A 128 -0.46 0.25 -1.71
C GLU A 128 0.42 0.99 -0.70
N THR A 129 0.84 0.28 0.34
CA THR A 129 1.69 0.79 1.42
C THR A 129 3.12 1.09 0.94
N GLU A 130 3.74 0.16 0.20
CA GLU A 130 5.12 0.29 -0.28
C GLU A 130 5.24 1.44 -1.30
N ILE A 131 4.29 1.56 -2.25
CA ILE A 131 4.29 2.61 -3.27
C ILE A 131 4.23 3.98 -2.60
N PHE A 132 3.41 4.14 -1.56
CA PHE A 132 3.34 5.40 -0.84
C PHE A 132 4.62 5.70 -0.06
N ILE A 133 5.16 4.76 0.73
CA ILE A 133 6.39 5.02 1.49
C ILE A 133 7.55 5.40 0.56
N GLY A 134 7.79 4.58 -0.47
CA GLY A 134 9.01 4.69 -1.26
C GLY A 134 8.98 5.83 -2.29
N GLN A 135 7.90 5.98 -3.06
CA GLN A 135 7.80 7.02 -4.09
C GLN A 135 6.73 8.07 -3.78
N GLY A 136 5.53 7.67 -3.33
CA GLY A 136 4.42 8.58 -3.13
C GLY A 136 4.70 9.67 -2.10
N SER A 137 5.45 9.36 -1.04
CA SER A 137 5.84 10.31 0.01
C SER A 137 6.88 11.30 -0.49
N LEU A 138 7.87 10.83 -1.28
CA LEU A 138 8.85 11.67 -1.98
C LEU A 138 8.14 12.65 -2.92
N ASP A 139 7.23 12.15 -3.76
CA ASP A 139 6.46 12.97 -4.69
C ASP A 139 5.56 13.98 -3.96
N LEU A 140 4.91 13.58 -2.86
CA LEU A 140 4.05 14.45 -2.07
C LEU A 140 4.85 15.59 -1.41
N ILE A 141 5.94 15.25 -0.72
CA ILE A 141 6.82 16.23 -0.07
C ILE A 141 7.41 17.17 -1.13
N SER A 142 7.92 16.62 -2.24
CA SER A 142 8.51 17.41 -3.31
C SER A 142 7.50 18.36 -3.96
N THR A 143 6.26 17.91 -4.15
CA THR A 143 5.17 18.74 -4.69
C THR A 143 4.83 19.90 -3.76
N VAL A 144 4.70 19.63 -2.45
CA VAL A 144 4.41 20.67 -1.45
C VAL A 144 5.55 21.69 -1.39
N LEU A 145 6.80 21.22 -1.34
CA LEU A 145 7.97 22.09 -1.30
C LEU A 145 8.14 22.92 -2.58
N LEU A 146 7.83 22.35 -3.75
CA LEU A 146 7.84 23.10 -5.01
C LEU A 146 6.76 24.20 -5.00
N ILE A 147 5.54 23.91 -4.53
CA ILE A 147 4.48 24.93 -4.41
C ILE A 147 4.94 26.06 -3.47
N VAL A 148 5.48 25.72 -2.30
CA VAL A 148 6.01 26.70 -1.35
C VAL A 148 7.15 27.50 -1.98
N GLY A 149 8.09 26.83 -2.67
CA GLY A 149 9.22 27.46 -3.32
C GLY A 149 8.81 28.41 -4.45
N VAL A 150 7.81 28.06 -5.24
CA VAL A 150 7.21 28.95 -6.26
C VAL A 150 6.57 30.17 -5.60
N ILE A 151 5.77 29.98 -4.54
CA ILE A 151 5.15 31.09 -3.81
C ILE A 151 6.20 32.06 -3.27
N VAL A 152 7.25 31.52 -2.63
CA VAL A 152 8.36 32.33 -2.12
C VAL A 152 9.08 33.05 -3.26
N ALA A 153 9.37 32.38 -4.38
CA ALA A 153 10.03 32.99 -5.52
C ALA A 153 9.20 34.13 -6.15
N LEU A 154 7.88 33.96 -6.27
CA LEU A 154 6.97 35.01 -6.74
C LEU A 154 7.00 36.23 -5.81
N LEU A 155 6.84 36.01 -4.49
CA LEU A 155 6.86 37.07 -3.49
C LEU A 155 8.19 37.83 -3.44
N LEU A 156 9.32 37.12 -3.61
CA LEU A 156 10.64 37.75 -3.67
C LEU A 156 10.88 38.56 -4.94
N THR A 157 10.16 38.26 -6.02
CA THR A 157 10.30 38.98 -7.31
C THR A 157 9.49 40.27 -7.30
N ASN A 158 8.17 40.18 -7.03
CA ASN A 158 7.32 41.35 -6.84
C ASN A 158 6.12 40.96 -5.94
N PRO A 159 6.09 41.40 -4.66
CA PRO A 159 5.03 41.01 -3.73
C PRO A 159 3.61 41.40 -4.19
N GLY A 160 3.45 42.59 -4.77
CA GLY A 160 2.15 43.11 -5.19
C GLY A 160 1.55 42.29 -6.34
N LEU A 161 2.34 42.07 -7.41
CA LEU A 161 1.94 41.24 -8.54
C LEU A 161 1.77 39.78 -8.14
N ALA A 162 2.62 39.27 -7.24
CA ALA A 162 2.56 37.89 -6.78
C ALA A 162 1.23 37.56 -6.08
N ILE A 163 0.77 38.42 -5.16
CA ILE A 163 -0.50 38.19 -4.45
C ILE A 163 -1.66 38.07 -5.43
N ILE A 164 -1.70 38.94 -6.45
CA ILE A 164 -2.78 38.95 -7.45
C ILE A 164 -2.69 37.70 -8.34
N ALA A 165 -1.50 37.36 -8.82
CA ALA A 165 -1.26 36.16 -9.62
C ALA A 165 -1.56 34.86 -8.86
N MET A 166 -1.48 34.88 -7.53
CA MET A 166 -1.78 33.73 -6.67
C MET A 166 -3.28 33.55 -6.41
N ILE A 167 -4.15 34.52 -6.67
CA ILE A 167 -5.61 34.42 -6.38
C ILE A 167 -6.25 33.14 -6.97
N PRO A 168 -5.94 32.71 -8.20
CA PRO A 168 -6.51 31.47 -8.75
C PRO A 168 -5.91 30.18 -8.17
N LEU A 169 -4.73 30.24 -7.53
CA LEU A 169 -4.00 29.04 -7.08
C LEU A 169 -4.69 28.28 -5.92
N PRO A 170 -5.25 28.92 -4.86
CA PRO A 170 -6.04 28.22 -3.86
C PRO A 170 -7.23 27.46 -4.45
N ILE A 171 -7.91 28.05 -5.44
CA ILE A 171 -9.03 27.42 -6.15
C ILE A 171 -8.53 26.20 -6.92
N LEU A 172 -7.39 26.32 -7.61
CA LEU A 172 -6.76 25.23 -8.35
C LEU A 172 -6.36 24.06 -7.43
N ILE A 173 -5.73 24.36 -6.28
CA ILE A 173 -5.33 23.36 -5.28
C ILE A 173 -6.57 22.63 -4.74
N PHE A 174 -7.62 23.38 -4.36
CA PHE A 174 -8.86 22.79 -3.87
C PHE A 174 -9.53 21.90 -4.92
N ALA A 175 -9.70 22.41 -6.16
CA ALA A 175 -10.31 21.68 -7.25
C ALA A 175 -9.55 20.37 -7.54
N THR A 176 -8.23 20.41 -7.50
CA THR A 176 -7.39 19.24 -7.75
C THR A 176 -7.46 18.20 -6.63
N ILE A 177 -7.42 18.63 -5.36
CA ILE A 177 -7.57 17.72 -4.21
C ILE A 177 -8.93 17.03 -4.28
N ARG A 178 -10.00 17.79 -4.55
CA ARG A 178 -11.35 17.25 -4.74
C ARG A 178 -11.40 16.24 -5.88
N PHE A 179 -10.80 16.59 -7.03
CA PHE A 179 -10.74 15.71 -8.20
C PHE A 179 -10.06 14.38 -7.88
N GLY A 180 -8.85 14.41 -7.31
CA GLY A 180 -8.11 13.19 -6.98
C GLY A 180 -8.82 12.29 -5.99
N ARG A 181 -9.43 12.86 -4.93
CA ARG A 181 -10.24 12.12 -3.96
C ARG A 181 -11.50 11.49 -4.57
N THR A 182 -12.07 12.10 -5.59
CA THR A 182 -13.30 11.61 -6.25
C THR A 182 -12.99 10.58 -7.35
N ILE A 183 -11.90 10.77 -8.09
CA ILE A 183 -11.55 9.95 -9.26
C ILE A 183 -10.93 8.60 -8.88
N ARG A 184 -10.07 8.55 -7.86
CA ARG A 184 -9.37 7.31 -7.50
C ARG A 184 -10.31 6.16 -7.11
N PRO A 185 -11.40 6.37 -6.33
CA PRO A 185 -12.41 5.34 -6.09
C PRO A 185 -13.11 4.86 -7.38
N LYS A 186 -13.33 5.75 -8.36
CA LYS A 186 -13.91 5.35 -9.65
C LYS A 186 -12.96 4.45 -10.45
N PHE A 187 -11.65 4.73 -10.43
CA PHE A 187 -10.65 3.83 -11.01
C PHE A 187 -10.63 2.45 -10.36
N LYS A 188 -10.79 2.38 -9.03
CA LYS A 188 -10.94 1.10 -8.33
C LYS A 188 -12.14 0.32 -8.85
N LYS A 189 -13.30 0.96 -8.98
CA LYS A 189 -14.52 0.33 -9.54
C LYS A 189 -14.36 -0.16 -10.98
N ILE A 190 -13.58 0.54 -11.80
CA ILE A 190 -13.24 0.11 -13.16
C ILE A 190 -12.39 -1.17 -13.13
N GLN A 191 -11.43 -1.24 -12.19
CA GLN A 191 -10.58 -2.43 -12.04
C GLN A 191 -11.36 -3.63 -11.49
N GLU A 192 -12.24 -3.40 -10.51
CA GLU A 192 -13.16 -4.43 -9.99
C GLU A 192 -14.05 -5.00 -11.10
N GLN A 193 -14.67 -4.12 -11.91
CA GLN A 193 -15.48 -4.54 -13.06
C GLN A 193 -14.67 -5.29 -14.14
N MET A 194 -13.41 -4.90 -14.36
CA MET A 194 -12.51 -5.63 -15.25
C MET A 194 -12.21 -7.04 -14.72
N GLY A 195 -12.15 -7.21 -13.39
CA GLY A 195 -12.07 -8.52 -12.74
C GLY A 195 -13.30 -9.39 -13.02
N GLU A 196 -14.50 -8.84 -12.87
CA GLU A 196 -15.76 -9.53 -13.19
C GLU A 196 -15.86 -9.91 -14.67
N LEU A 197 -15.47 -9.01 -15.57
CA LEU A 197 -15.40 -9.26 -17.02
C LEU A 197 -14.41 -10.38 -17.34
N SER A 198 -13.22 -10.36 -16.73
CA SER A 198 -12.20 -11.40 -16.92
C SER A 198 -12.66 -12.75 -16.38
N SER A 199 -13.34 -12.76 -15.22
CA SER A 199 -13.90 -13.98 -14.63
C SER A 199 -14.98 -14.59 -15.52
N THR A 200 -15.87 -13.75 -16.06
CA THR A 200 -16.92 -14.19 -17.00
C THR A 200 -16.29 -14.83 -18.23
N MET A 201 -15.29 -14.18 -18.82
CA MET A 201 -14.58 -14.71 -19.97
C MET A 201 -13.85 -16.04 -19.64
N GLN A 202 -13.21 -16.14 -18.47
CA GLN A 202 -12.54 -17.35 -18.02
C GLN A 202 -13.52 -18.53 -17.85
N GLU A 203 -14.70 -18.27 -17.27
CA GLU A 203 -15.75 -19.28 -17.08
C GLU A 203 -16.24 -19.81 -18.43
N SER A 204 -16.59 -18.93 -19.38
CA SER A 204 -17.08 -19.32 -20.69
C SER A 204 -16.02 -20.07 -21.51
N LEU A 205 -14.74 -19.66 -21.42
CA LEU A 205 -13.62 -20.34 -22.11
C LEU A 205 -13.30 -21.70 -21.51
N THR A 206 -13.31 -21.82 -20.17
CA THR A 206 -13.07 -23.10 -19.48
C THR A 206 -14.22 -24.08 -19.76
N GLY A 207 -15.46 -23.56 -19.73
CA GLY A 207 -16.68 -24.30 -20.03
C GLY A 207 -17.02 -24.42 -21.51
N ILE A 208 -16.11 -24.12 -22.43
CA ILE A 208 -16.44 -23.96 -23.87
C ILE A 208 -17.11 -25.18 -24.48
N ARG A 209 -16.76 -26.40 -24.02
CA ARG A 209 -17.39 -27.65 -24.48
C ARG A 209 -18.86 -27.72 -24.07
N VAL A 210 -19.21 -27.26 -22.87
CA VAL A 210 -20.60 -27.21 -22.36
C VAL A 210 -21.39 -26.16 -23.11
N VAL A 211 -20.81 -24.97 -23.29
CA VAL A 211 -21.44 -23.90 -24.08
C VAL A 211 -21.77 -24.40 -25.48
N LYS A 212 -20.82 -25.06 -26.15
CA LYS A 212 -21.01 -25.64 -27.49
C LYS A 212 -22.00 -26.81 -27.51
N SER A 213 -21.97 -27.70 -26.53
CA SER A 213 -22.87 -28.85 -26.49
C SER A 213 -24.34 -28.46 -26.32
N PHE A 214 -24.60 -27.34 -25.65
CA PHE A 214 -25.95 -26.80 -25.45
C PHE A 214 -26.31 -25.63 -26.37
N ALA A 215 -25.44 -25.29 -27.34
CA ALA A 215 -25.61 -24.16 -28.28
C ALA A 215 -25.96 -22.83 -27.57
N ARG A 216 -25.27 -22.53 -26.45
CA ARG A 216 -25.51 -21.36 -25.59
C ARG A 216 -24.57 -20.19 -25.86
N GLU A 217 -23.89 -20.12 -27.00
CA GLU A 217 -22.98 -19.01 -27.33
C GLU A 217 -23.66 -17.63 -27.26
N PRO A 218 -24.90 -17.42 -27.76
CA PRO A 218 -25.56 -16.12 -27.64
C PRO A 218 -25.84 -15.71 -26.19
N TYR A 219 -26.09 -16.68 -25.31
CA TYR A 219 -26.31 -16.42 -23.89
C TYR A 219 -25.01 -15.98 -23.20
N GLU A 220 -23.90 -16.67 -23.45
CA GLU A 220 -22.59 -16.28 -22.93
C GLU A 220 -22.13 -14.93 -23.50
N GLN A 221 -22.41 -14.65 -24.78
CA GLN A 221 -22.15 -13.35 -25.38
C GLN A 221 -22.93 -12.24 -24.66
N HIS A 222 -24.23 -12.43 -24.40
CA HIS A 222 -25.03 -11.44 -23.69
C HIS A 222 -24.55 -11.20 -22.25
N LYS A 223 -24.13 -12.28 -21.56
CA LYS A 223 -23.51 -12.20 -20.22
C LYS A 223 -22.21 -11.36 -20.28
N PHE A 224 -21.37 -11.59 -21.28
CA PHE A 224 -20.16 -10.79 -21.51
C PHE A 224 -20.50 -9.32 -21.83
N ASP A 225 -21.45 -9.08 -22.74
CA ASP A 225 -21.85 -7.73 -23.15
C ASP A 225 -22.34 -6.91 -21.96
N THR A 226 -23.13 -7.50 -21.06
CA THR A 226 -23.60 -6.86 -19.83
C THR A 226 -22.44 -6.38 -18.94
N GLN A 227 -21.43 -7.23 -18.74
CA GLN A 227 -20.25 -6.89 -17.94
C GLN A 227 -19.37 -5.83 -18.63
N ASN A 228 -19.27 -5.91 -19.96
CA ASN A 228 -18.49 -4.99 -20.76
C ASN A 228 -19.14 -3.60 -20.84
N GLU A 229 -20.47 -3.53 -20.93
CA GLU A 229 -21.24 -2.29 -20.87
C GLU A 229 -21.09 -1.63 -19.49
N GLY A 230 -21.22 -2.40 -18.40
CA GLY A 230 -20.96 -1.90 -17.05
C GLY A 230 -19.52 -1.36 -16.88
N TRP A 231 -18.53 -1.98 -17.55
CA TRP A 231 -17.16 -1.46 -17.60
C TRP A 231 -17.08 -0.13 -18.36
N PHE A 232 -17.72 -0.06 -19.53
CA PHE A 232 -17.77 1.13 -20.36
C PHE A 232 -18.42 2.31 -19.62
N GLU A 233 -19.57 2.12 -18.98
CA GLU A 233 -20.27 3.16 -18.21
C GLU A 233 -19.38 3.73 -17.09
N LYS A 234 -18.73 2.86 -16.32
CA LYS A 234 -17.80 3.26 -15.25
C LYS A 234 -16.61 4.04 -15.82
N ARG A 235 -16.06 3.60 -16.94
CA ARG A 235 -14.95 4.28 -17.64
C ARG A 235 -15.38 5.62 -18.20
N TYR A 236 -16.55 5.69 -18.82
CA TYR A 236 -17.16 6.90 -19.37
C TYR A 236 -17.41 7.95 -18.29
N ALA A 237 -17.92 7.56 -17.12
CA ALA A 237 -18.10 8.46 -15.98
C ALA A 237 -16.78 9.07 -15.47
N VAL A 238 -15.65 8.35 -15.59
CA VAL A 238 -14.31 8.89 -15.31
C VAL A 238 -13.87 9.85 -16.41
N ILE A 239 -14.06 9.49 -17.67
CA ILE A 239 -13.73 10.36 -18.82
C ILE A 239 -14.46 11.69 -18.72
N LEU A 240 -15.77 11.70 -18.45
CA LEU A 240 -16.55 12.94 -18.25
C LEU A 240 -16.00 13.79 -17.09
N SER A 241 -15.61 13.13 -16.00
CA SER A 241 -15.00 13.84 -14.87
C SER A 241 -13.67 14.49 -15.28
N TRP A 242 -12.83 13.80 -16.05
CA TRP A 242 -11.59 14.38 -16.60
C TRP A 242 -11.86 15.53 -17.56
N ALA A 243 -12.74 15.31 -18.54
CA ALA A 243 -13.09 16.27 -19.58
C ALA A 243 -13.63 17.59 -19.00
N ASN A 244 -14.34 17.54 -17.87
CA ASN A 244 -14.86 18.75 -17.21
C ASN A 244 -13.80 19.46 -16.34
N ASN A 245 -12.92 18.72 -15.66
CA ASN A 245 -11.96 19.32 -14.71
C ASN A 245 -10.67 19.80 -15.36
N TRP A 246 -10.20 19.16 -16.44
CA TRP A 246 -8.93 19.52 -17.09
C TRP A 246 -8.93 20.93 -17.70
N PRO A 247 -9.99 21.36 -18.40
CA PRO A 247 -10.09 22.74 -18.89
C PRO A 247 -10.11 23.76 -17.75
N LEU A 248 -10.77 23.44 -16.64
CA LEU A 248 -10.80 24.31 -15.45
C LEU A 248 -9.39 24.54 -14.88
N PHE A 249 -8.57 23.49 -14.78
CA PHE A 249 -7.19 23.62 -14.28
C PHE A 249 -6.34 24.52 -15.19
N THR A 250 -6.46 24.31 -16.51
CA THR A 250 -5.76 25.10 -17.51
C THR A 250 -6.23 26.56 -17.48
N PHE A 251 -7.54 26.79 -17.32
CA PHE A 251 -8.15 28.11 -17.22
C PHE A 251 -7.68 28.89 -15.99
N LEU A 252 -7.57 28.24 -14.82
CA LEU A 252 -7.09 28.90 -13.59
C LEU A 252 -5.62 29.32 -13.70
N LEU A 253 -4.77 28.48 -14.31
CA LEU A 253 -3.37 28.84 -14.59
C LEU A 253 -3.26 29.94 -15.65
N ALA A 254 -4.04 29.84 -16.73
CA ALA A 254 -4.08 30.87 -17.77
C ALA A 254 -4.58 32.21 -17.21
N THR A 255 -5.56 32.21 -16.29
CA THR A 255 -6.01 33.40 -15.57
C THR A 255 -4.87 34.00 -14.74
N SER A 256 -4.05 33.18 -14.09
CA SER A 256 -2.89 33.66 -13.33
C SER A 256 -1.86 34.34 -14.22
N VAL A 257 -1.57 33.76 -15.40
CA VAL A 257 -0.69 34.36 -16.42
C VAL A 257 -1.30 35.63 -17.01
N PHE A 258 -2.61 35.64 -17.28
CA PHE A 258 -3.33 36.82 -17.73
C PHE A 258 -3.21 37.96 -16.74
N LEU A 259 -3.42 37.72 -15.44
CA LEU A 259 -3.29 38.73 -14.39
C LEU A 259 -1.87 39.30 -14.31
N LEU A 260 -0.85 38.44 -14.44
CA LEU A 260 0.55 38.87 -14.51
C LEU A 260 0.78 39.81 -15.69
N LEU A 261 0.32 39.44 -16.90
CA LEU A 261 0.52 40.27 -18.09
C LEU A 261 -0.31 41.56 -18.06
N TRP A 262 -1.56 41.49 -17.62
CA TRP A 262 -2.49 42.63 -17.61
C TRP A 262 -2.04 43.72 -16.65
N LEU A 263 -1.56 43.34 -15.46
CA LEU A 263 -1.13 44.30 -14.44
C LEU A 263 0.39 44.55 -14.47
N GLY A 264 1.18 43.53 -14.75
CA GLY A 264 2.64 43.63 -14.81
C GLY A 264 3.16 44.21 -16.13
N GLY A 265 2.39 44.12 -17.22
CA GLY A 265 2.74 44.71 -18.52
C GLY A 265 2.90 46.23 -18.45
N PRO A 266 1.90 46.99 -17.96
CA PRO A 266 2.03 48.43 -17.72
C PRO A 266 3.19 48.76 -16.77
N MET A 267 3.35 47.99 -15.69
CA MET A 267 4.47 48.18 -14.75
C MET A 267 5.84 47.99 -15.41
N ALA A 268 5.94 47.10 -16.39
CA ALA A 268 7.15 46.91 -17.17
C ALA A 268 7.42 48.07 -18.15
N LEU A 269 6.37 48.64 -18.75
CA LEU A 269 6.50 49.83 -19.60
C LEU A 269 6.90 51.08 -18.81
N GLU A 270 6.39 51.21 -17.58
CA GLU A 270 6.72 52.30 -16.65
C GLU A 270 8.09 52.11 -15.95
N GLY A 271 8.74 50.96 -16.13
CA GLY A 271 10.05 50.65 -15.55
C GLY A 271 10.03 50.30 -14.05
N THR A 272 8.85 50.09 -13.46
CA THR A 272 8.71 49.68 -12.05
C THR A 272 8.95 48.18 -11.85
N THR A 273 8.92 47.39 -12.92
CA THR A 273 9.23 45.95 -12.96
C THR A 273 9.96 45.66 -14.26
N SER A 274 10.87 44.68 -14.31
CA SER A 274 11.59 44.37 -15.55
C SER A 274 10.79 43.39 -16.44
N VAL A 275 11.05 43.38 -17.74
CA VAL A 275 10.42 42.40 -18.66
C VAL A 275 10.85 40.97 -18.30
N GLY A 276 12.11 40.78 -17.90
CA GLY A 276 12.64 39.50 -17.44
C GLY A 276 11.95 39.00 -16.19
N SER A 277 11.71 39.86 -15.18
CA SER A 277 11.04 39.47 -13.94
C SER A 277 9.59 39.04 -14.19
N LEU A 278 8.87 39.72 -15.08
CA LEU A 278 7.53 39.32 -15.50
C LEU A 278 7.53 37.94 -16.17
N PHE A 279 8.50 37.66 -17.04
CA PHE A 279 8.65 36.35 -17.68
C PHE A 279 9.01 35.24 -16.68
N ALA A 280 9.87 35.53 -15.70
CA ALA A 280 10.19 34.59 -14.62
C ALA A 280 8.95 34.27 -13.77
N MET A 281 8.15 35.28 -13.40
CA MET A 281 6.90 35.07 -12.68
C MET A 281 5.92 34.18 -13.45
N ILE A 282 5.77 34.41 -14.75
CA ILE A 282 4.95 33.55 -15.63
C ILE A 282 5.50 32.11 -15.63
N SER A 283 6.82 31.97 -15.78
CA SER A 283 7.49 30.67 -15.77
C SER A 283 7.28 29.90 -14.45
N TYR A 284 7.34 30.59 -13.30
CA TYR A 284 7.06 29.99 -12.00
C TYR A 284 5.62 29.48 -11.89
N VAL A 285 4.63 30.24 -12.38
CA VAL A 285 3.24 29.79 -12.41
C VAL A 285 3.09 28.55 -13.30
N LEU A 286 3.74 28.52 -14.46
CA LEU A 286 3.68 27.38 -15.38
C LEU A 286 4.34 26.11 -14.81
N LEU A 287 5.37 26.23 -13.97
CA LEU A 287 5.96 25.09 -13.26
C LEU A 287 4.96 24.33 -12.37
N LEU A 288 3.89 25.01 -11.91
CA LEU A 288 2.87 24.39 -11.06
C LEU A 288 1.89 23.49 -11.81
N ASN A 289 1.85 23.54 -13.14
CA ASN A 289 0.84 22.83 -13.95
C ASN A 289 0.80 21.32 -13.66
N GLY A 290 1.94 20.64 -13.77
CA GLY A 290 2.02 19.20 -13.52
C GLY A 290 1.95 18.78 -12.04
N PRO A 291 2.72 19.41 -11.13
CA PRO A 291 2.75 19.05 -9.71
C PRO A 291 1.39 19.26 -9.02
N VAL A 292 0.71 20.38 -9.28
CA VAL A 292 -0.58 20.66 -8.65
C VAL A 292 -1.60 19.59 -9.05
N GLN A 293 -1.67 19.24 -10.34
CA GLN A 293 -2.54 18.16 -10.87
C GLN A 293 -2.30 16.80 -10.18
N ARG A 294 -1.04 16.48 -9.85
CA ARG A 294 -0.68 15.23 -9.16
C ARG A 294 -1.03 15.21 -7.68
N LEU A 295 -1.13 16.39 -7.03
CA LEU A 295 -1.39 16.52 -5.60
C LEU A 295 -2.67 15.80 -5.17
N GLY A 296 -3.73 15.86 -5.99
CA GLY A 296 -4.99 15.15 -5.71
C GLY A 296 -4.81 13.63 -5.66
N PHE A 297 -4.07 13.07 -6.62
CA PHE A 297 -3.77 11.63 -6.66
C PHE A 297 -2.87 11.21 -5.49
N LEU A 298 -1.85 12.01 -5.16
CA LEU A 298 -0.95 11.76 -4.04
C LEU A 298 -1.68 11.81 -2.69
N SER A 299 -2.60 12.76 -2.51
CA SER A 299 -3.45 12.83 -1.30
C SER A 299 -4.33 11.59 -1.14
N SER A 300 -4.91 11.12 -2.25
CA SER A 300 -5.68 9.88 -2.21
C SER A 300 -4.76 8.68 -1.93
N LEU A 301 -3.59 8.61 -2.57
CA LEU A 301 -2.60 7.54 -2.37
C LEU A 301 -2.20 7.42 -0.90
N ALA A 302 -1.88 8.55 -0.26
CA ALA A 302 -1.59 8.60 1.16
C ALA A 302 -2.74 8.01 2.00
N ALA A 303 -3.98 8.46 1.76
CA ALA A 303 -5.15 8.00 2.51
C ALA A 303 -5.39 6.49 2.38
N THR A 304 -5.27 5.95 1.16
CA THR A 304 -5.44 4.51 0.92
C THR A 304 -4.30 3.70 1.54
N ALA A 305 -3.05 4.14 1.40
CA ALA A 305 -1.90 3.51 2.02
C ALA A 305 -2.01 3.49 3.56
N GLY A 306 -2.54 4.55 4.16
CA GLY A 306 -2.84 4.59 5.59
C GLY A 306 -3.84 3.50 6.01
N SER A 307 -4.94 3.34 5.28
CA SER A 307 -5.93 2.29 5.57
C SER A 307 -5.42 0.86 5.29
N ALA A 308 -4.59 0.69 4.25
CA ALA A 308 -3.93 -0.59 3.96
C ALA A 308 -2.95 -0.97 5.07
N ALA A 309 -2.13 -0.01 5.51
CA ALA A 309 -1.20 -0.16 6.61
C ALA A 309 -1.91 -0.48 7.94
N GLU A 310 -3.06 0.14 8.23
CA GLU A 310 -3.88 -0.21 9.40
C GLU A 310 -4.25 -1.70 9.42
N ARG A 311 -4.66 -2.27 8.27
CA ARG A 311 -5.01 -3.70 8.17
C ARG A 311 -3.79 -4.62 8.29
N ILE A 312 -2.64 -4.21 7.77
CA ILE A 312 -1.37 -4.95 7.91
C ILE A 312 -0.93 -4.93 9.38
N PHE A 313 -0.88 -3.75 10.00
CA PHE A 313 -0.46 -3.60 11.39
C PHE A 313 -1.41 -4.28 12.36
N TYR A 314 -2.71 -4.33 12.06
CA TYR A 314 -3.64 -5.15 12.83
C TYR A 314 -3.21 -6.62 12.92
N ILE A 315 -2.71 -7.21 11.82
CA ILE A 315 -2.20 -8.59 11.81
C ILE A 315 -0.84 -8.68 12.52
N LEU A 316 0.06 -7.72 12.27
CA LEU A 316 1.39 -7.71 12.89
C LEU A 316 1.37 -7.51 14.41
N ASP A 317 0.34 -6.83 14.93
CA ASP A 317 0.18 -6.52 16.35
C ASP A 317 -0.80 -7.46 17.06
N MET A 318 -1.32 -8.46 16.36
CA MET A 318 -2.27 -9.39 16.95
C MET A 318 -1.53 -10.30 17.93
N ASP A 319 -1.97 -10.28 19.19
CA ASP A 319 -1.38 -11.12 20.22
C ASP A 319 -1.61 -12.61 19.92
N ASN A 320 -0.57 -13.41 20.13
CA ASN A 320 -0.69 -14.86 20.06
C ASN A 320 -1.24 -15.39 21.40
N GLU A 321 -2.55 -15.65 21.45
CA GLU A 321 -3.24 -16.22 22.62
C GLU A 321 -2.68 -17.60 23.04
N VAL A 322 -2.01 -18.30 22.13
CA VAL A 322 -1.38 -19.61 22.38
C VAL A 322 0.13 -19.49 22.19
N ALA A 323 0.76 -18.68 23.02
CA ALA A 323 2.22 -18.58 23.10
C ALA A 323 2.80 -19.59 24.10
N ASP A 324 4.07 -19.97 23.88
CA ASP A 324 4.85 -20.67 24.90
C ASP A 324 5.02 -19.77 26.12
N ARG A 325 4.88 -20.34 27.32
CA ARG A 325 5.13 -19.59 28.55
C ARG A 325 6.62 -19.23 28.63
N PRO A 326 7.00 -18.12 29.27
CA PRO A 326 8.41 -17.75 29.42
C PRO A 326 9.27 -18.83 30.13
N ASP A 327 8.63 -19.61 30.99
CA ASP A 327 9.18 -20.73 31.76
C ASP A 327 8.94 -22.10 31.12
N ALA A 328 8.45 -22.16 29.87
CA ALA A 328 8.14 -23.42 29.21
C ALA A 328 9.40 -24.28 28.98
N SER A 329 9.34 -25.53 29.42
CA SER A 329 10.43 -26.51 29.26
C SER A 329 10.32 -27.27 27.94
N GLN A 330 11.41 -27.88 27.47
CA GLN A 330 11.32 -28.81 26.35
C GLN A 330 10.79 -30.15 26.86
N LEU A 331 9.75 -30.67 26.20
CA LEU A 331 9.30 -32.04 26.42
C LEU A 331 10.34 -33.01 25.87
N GLY A 332 10.89 -33.86 26.74
CA GLY A 332 11.85 -34.90 26.41
C GLY A 332 11.19 -36.11 25.74
N GLU A 333 11.84 -37.28 25.85
CA GLU A 333 11.21 -38.54 25.41
C GLU A 333 9.99 -38.85 26.28
N ILE A 334 8.92 -39.30 25.63
CA ILE A 334 7.65 -39.65 26.28
C ILE A 334 7.32 -41.13 26.10
N ARG A 335 6.61 -41.69 27.07
CA ARG A 335 5.95 -43.01 27.00
C ARG A 335 4.64 -42.93 26.22
N GLY A 336 3.94 -41.78 26.31
CA GLY A 336 2.72 -41.51 25.54
C GLY A 336 1.43 -41.71 26.33
N GLU A 337 1.46 -41.59 27.66
CA GLU A 337 0.26 -41.52 28.48
C GLU A 337 -0.40 -40.15 28.30
N VAL A 338 -1.71 -40.12 28.04
CA VAL A 338 -2.47 -38.86 27.88
C VAL A 338 -3.63 -38.83 28.87
N THR A 339 -3.71 -37.79 29.69
CA THR A 339 -4.81 -37.61 30.66
C THR A 339 -5.53 -36.29 30.44
N PHE A 340 -6.84 -36.34 30.28
CA PHE A 340 -7.72 -35.17 30.38
C PHE A 340 -8.30 -35.13 31.80
N LYS A 341 -8.13 -34.02 32.51
CA LYS A 341 -8.64 -33.80 33.88
C LYS A 341 -9.56 -32.58 33.91
N ASP A 342 -10.86 -32.81 34.10
CA ASP A 342 -11.93 -31.81 34.18
C ASP A 342 -11.88 -30.76 33.05
N VAL A 343 -11.61 -31.21 31.83
CA VAL A 343 -11.38 -30.31 30.69
C VAL A 343 -12.70 -29.76 30.16
N SER A 344 -12.84 -28.44 30.19
CA SER A 344 -13.94 -27.71 29.55
C SER A 344 -13.40 -26.75 28.49
N PHE A 345 -14.10 -26.63 27.35
CA PHE A 345 -13.68 -25.80 26.22
C PHE A 345 -14.86 -25.24 25.43
N ALA A 346 -14.69 -24.03 24.89
CA ALA A 346 -15.58 -23.39 23.93
C ALA A 346 -14.74 -22.65 22.88
N TYR A 347 -15.19 -22.66 21.63
CA TYR A 347 -14.62 -21.77 20.61
C TYR A 347 -15.06 -20.32 20.90
N ARG A 348 -14.32 -19.36 20.37
CA ARG A 348 -14.51 -17.93 20.68
C ARG A 348 -15.91 -17.48 20.27
N GLY A 349 -16.73 -17.08 21.24
CA GLY A 349 -18.10 -16.59 21.01
C GLY A 349 -19.16 -17.68 20.89
N GLU A 350 -18.82 -18.94 21.17
CA GLU A 350 -19.73 -20.07 21.12
C GLU A 350 -20.08 -20.61 22.53
N GLU A 351 -21.10 -21.47 22.59
CA GLU A 351 -21.40 -22.26 23.79
C GLU A 351 -20.31 -23.31 24.06
N ARG A 352 -20.29 -23.85 25.29
CA ARG A 352 -19.31 -24.88 25.68
C ARG A 352 -19.49 -26.12 24.82
N VAL A 353 -18.43 -26.50 24.11
CA VAL A 353 -18.36 -27.71 23.29
C VAL A 353 -17.94 -28.92 24.12
N LEU A 354 -17.09 -28.71 25.12
CA LEU A 354 -16.67 -29.72 26.10
C LEU A 354 -16.93 -29.19 27.50
N ASP A 355 -17.41 -30.06 28.39
CA ASP A 355 -17.70 -29.72 29.77
C ASP A 355 -17.27 -30.85 30.72
N GLY A 356 -16.21 -30.63 31.49
CA GLY A 356 -15.75 -31.56 32.53
C GLY A 356 -15.26 -32.93 32.00
N ILE A 357 -14.57 -32.95 30.87
CA ILE A 357 -14.09 -34.21 30.26
C ILE A 357 -12.95 -34.81 31.08
N ASN A 358 -13.10 -36.09 31.44
CA ASN A 358 -12.15 -36.87 32.21
C ASN A 358 -11.89 -38.23 31.56
N PHE A 359 -10.65 -38.51 31.14
CA PHE A 359 -10.23 -39.84 30.72
C PHE A 359 -8.69 -39.95 30.69
N THR A 360 -8.19 -41.19 30.73
CA THR A 360 -6.77 -41.52 30.53
C THR A 360 -6.64 -42.50 29.37
N ALA A 361 -5.68 -42.24 28.47
CA ALA A 361 -5.23 -43.17 27.45
C ALA A 361 -3.83 -43.67 27.83
N GLU A 362 -3.70 -44.98 28.02
CA GLU A 362 -2.47 -45.63 28.43
C GLU A 362 -1.46 -45.72 27.27
N PRO A 363 -0.14 -45.79 27.54
CA PRO A 363 0.88 -45.98 26.52
C PRO A 363 0.58 -47.19 25.61
N GLY A 364 0.53 -46.95 24.29
CA GLY A 364 0.25 -47.99 23.28
C GLY A 364 -1.22 -48.40 23.17
N GLN A 365 -2.13 -47.79 23.94
CA GLN A 365 -3.55 -48.07 23.86
C GLN A 365 -4.20 -47.36 22.67
N THR A 366 -5.03 -48.09 21.91
CA THR A 366 -5.88 -47.50 20.87
C THR A 366 -7.22 -47.09 21.48
N VAL A 367 -7.53 -45.80 21.49
CA VAL A 367 -8.80 -45.24 21.98
C VAL A 367 -9.65 -44.75 20.81
N ALA A 368 -10.91 -45.19 20.75
CA ALA A 368 -11.87 -44.75 19.74
C ALA A 368 -12.87 -43.75 20.33
N LEU A 369 -12.94 -42.55 19.76
CA LEU A 369 -13.93 -41.52 20.12
C LEU A 369 -15.19 -41.68 19.25
N ILE A 370 -16.32 -42.05 19.86
CA ILE A 370 -17.58 -42.31 19.16
C ILE A 370 -18.67 -41.36 19.68
N GLY A 371 -19.48 -40.83 18.77
CA GLY A 371 -20.60 -39.94 19.11
C GLY A 371 -21.18 -39.24 17.88
N PRO A 372 -22.35 -38.62 17.98
CA PRO A 372 -23.01 -37.92 16.88
C PRO A 372 -22.17 -36.74 16.36
N THR A 373 -22.41 -36.26 15.13
CA THR A 373 -21.77 -35.05 14.61
C THR A 373 -22.00 -33.87 15.56
N GLY A 374 -20.97 -33.07 15.83
CA GLY A 374 -21.05 -31.94 16.78
C GLY A 374 -20.77 -32.28 18.25
N SER A 375 -20.59 -33.56 18.63
CA SER A 375 -20.28 -33.97 20.02
C SER A 375 -18.89 -33.59 20.55
N GLY A 376 -18.13 -32.73 19.87
CA GLY A 376 -16.81 -32.29 20.34
C GLY A 376 -15.64 -33.26 20.11
N LYS A 377 -15.83 -34.37 19.38
CA LYS A 377 -14.76 -35.35 19.08
C LYS A 377 -13.51 -34.71 18.45
N SER A 378 -13.69 -33.91 17.40
CA SER A 378 -12.58 -33.21 16.74
C SER A 378 -11.92 -32.18 17.66
N THR A 379 -12.70 -31.57 18.57
CA THR A 379 -12.20 -30.63 19.58
C THR A 379 -11.24 -31.31 20.56
N ILE A 380 -11.55 -32.53 21.02
CA ILE A 380 -10.63 -33.31 21.88
C ILE A 380 -9.29 -33.53 21.16
N ILE A 381 -9.34 -33.93 19.88
CA ILE A 381 -8.14 -34.16 19.06
C ILE A 381 -7.34 -32.85 18.88
N ASN A 382 -8.02 -31.72 18.67
CA ASN A 382 -7.37 -30.41 18.46
C ASN A 382 -6.75 -29.81 19.73
N LEU A 383 -7.25 -30.16 20.91
CA LEU A 383 -6.72 -29.68 22.19
C LEU A 383 -5.38 -30.33 22.55
N LEU A 384 -5.18 -31.61 22.20
CA LEU A 384 -3.96 -32.37 22.52
C LEU A 384 -2.66 -31.76 21.95
N PRO A 385 -2.56 -31.38 20.66
CA PRO A 385 -1.40 -30.67 20.10
C PRO A 385 -1.37 -29.18 20.46
N ARG A 386 -2.27 -28.74 21.36
CA ARG A 386 -2.43 -27.36 21.81
C ARG A 386 -2.67 -26.41 20.63
N PHE A 387 -3.63 -26.74 19.75
CA PHE A 387 -4.15 -25.77 18.77
C PHE A 387 -5.02 -24.71 19.45
N TYR A 388 -5.66 -25.10 20.55
CA TYR A 388 -6.38 -24.23 21.47
C TYR A 388 -5.99 -24.56 22.90
N ASN A 389 -6.18 -23.61 23.81
CA ASN A 389 -6.06 -23.86 25.25
C ASN A 389 -7.45 -24.16 25.83
N PRO A 390 -7.58 -25.12 26.77
CA PRO A 390 -8.82 -25.34 27.50
C PRO A 390 -9.18 -24.11 28.34
N ILE A 391 -10.49 -23.90 28.58
CA ILE A 391 -11.00 -22.81 29.44
C ILE A 391 -10.87 -23.19 30.92
N ALA A 392 -11.02 -24.48 31.22
CA ALA A 392 -10.84 -25.04 32.55
C ALA A 392 -10.29 -26.48 32.44
N GLY A 393 -9.68 -26.96 33.52
CA GLY A 393 -9.05 -28.28 33.55
C GLY A 393 -7.63 -28.29 32.99
N GLN A 394 -7.07 -29.49 32.85
CA GLN A 394 -5.68 -29.70 32.42
C GLN A 394 -5.59 -30.90 31.47
N ILE A 395 -4.67 -30.83 30.52
CA ILE A 395 -4.31 -31.97 29.66
C ILE A 395 -2.86 -32.31 29.97
N LEU A 396 -2.62 -33.56 30.37
CA LEU A 396 -1.31 -34.05 30.79
C LEU A 396 -0.78 -35.06 29.77
N VAL A 397 0.51 -34.98 29.47
CA VAL A 397 1.27 -36.01 28.75
C VAL A 397 2.35 -36.53 29.70
N ASP A 398 2.31 -37.82 30.03
CA ASP A 398 3.16 -38.46 31.05
C ASP A 398 3.18 -37.67 32.38
N GLY A 399 2.02 -37.17 32.80
CA GLY A 399 1.86 -36.37 34.02
C GLY A 399 2.31 -34.90 33.91
N THR A 400 2.86 -34.46 32.77
CA THR A 400 3.28 -33.07 32.53
C THR A 400 2.19 -32.31 31.78
N ASP A 401 1.79 -31.12 32.29
CA ASP A 401 0.80 -30.28 31.61
C ASP A 401 1.35 -29.73 30.29
N ILE A 402 0.59 -29.94 29.20
CA ILE A 402 0.94 -29.46 27.85
C ILE A 402 1.12 -27.93 27.76
N GLN A 403 0.59 -27.17 28.72
CA GLN A 403 0.77 -25.71 28.78
C GLN A 403 2.13 -25.29 29.35
N THR A 404 2.84 -26.19 30.03
CA THR A 404 4.14 -25.94 30.68
C THR A 404 5.35 -26.32 29.81
N VAL A 405 5.09 -26.84 28.61
CA VAL A 405 6.12 -27.26 27.65
C VAL A 405 6.03 -26.43 26.36
N THR A 406 7.12 -26.37 25.62
CA THR A 406 7.14 -25.69 24.32
C THR A 406 6.27 -26.43 23.30
N MET A 407 5.44 -25.70 22.55
CA MET A 407 4.55 -26.29 21.52
C MET A 407 5.33 -27.09 20.48
N SER A 408 6.52 -26.62 20.09
CA SER A 408 7.38 -27.33 19.15
C SER A 408 7.79 -28.71 19.69
N SER A 409 8.19 -28.79 20.97
CA SER A 409 8.54 -30.07 21.59
C SER A 409 7.36 -31.03 21.72
N LEU A 410 6.17 -30.52 22.04
CA LEU A 410 4.93 -31.30 22.14
C LEU A 410 4.52 -31.87 20.77
N ARG A 411 4.41 -31.01 19.75
CA ARG A 411 3.92 -31.40 18.42
C ARG A 411 4.86 -32.34 17.68
N ARG A 412 6.16 -32.35 17.99
CA ARG A 412 7.12 -33.34 17.44
C ARG A 412 6.81 -34.78 17.85
N HIS A 413 6.08 -34.98 18.94
CA HIS A 413 5.68 -36.30 19.43
C HIS A 413 4.26 -36.70 18.99
N ILE A 414 3.53 -35.83 18.29
CA ILE A 414 2.12 -36.05 17.91
C ILE A 414 2.03 -36.14 16.38
N GLY A 415 1.63 -37.30 15.87
CA GLY A 415 1.25 -37.48 14.48
C GLY A 415 -0.25 -37.23 14.28
N ILE A 416 -0.62 -36.45 13.26
CA ILE A 416 -2.02 -36.18 12.92
C ILE A 416 -2.27 -36.56 11.46
N VAL A 417 -3.33 -37.33 11.24
CA VAL A 417 -3.86 -37.62 9.90
C VAL A 417 -5.22 -36.95 9.79
N LEU A 418 -5.31 -35.92 8.95
CA LEU A 418 -6.55 -35.17 8.73
C LEU A 418 -7.51 -35.97 7.86
N GLN A 419 -8.82 -35.74 8.03
CA GLN A 419 -9.87 -36.37 7.22
C GLN A 419 -9.70 -36.10 5.71
N SER A 420 -9.23 -34.89 5.37
CA SER A 420 -8.81 -34.50 4.02
C SER A 420 -7.34 -34.10 4.07
N PRO A 421 -6.40 -34.97 3.69
CA PRO A 421 -4.97 -34.64 3.69
C PRO A 421 -4.69 -33.48 2.74
N PHE A 422 -3.89 -32.52 3.19
CA PHE A 422 -3.40 -31.44 2.35
C PHE A 422 -2.05 -31.83 1.75
N LEU A 423 -1.87 -31.62 0.45
CA LEU A 423 -0.61 -31.86 -0.26
C LEU A 423 -0.09 -30.54 -0.81
N PHE A 424 1.16 -30.24 -0.53
CA PHE A 424 1.85 -29.09 -1.11
C PHE A 424 2.22 -29.38 -2.56
N SER A 425 2.32 -28.33 -3.37
CA SER A 425 2.85 -28.39 -4.74
C SER A 425 4.38 -28.63 -4.73
N MET A 426 4.77 -29.81 -4.29
CA MET A 426 6.14 -30.31 -4.13
C MET A 426 6.20 -31.77 -4.63
N THR A 427 7.38 -32.40 -4.58
CA THR A 427 7.46 -33.83 -4.93
C THR A 427 6.73 -34.70 -3.90
N ILE A 428 6.43 -35.94 -4.27
CA ILE A 428 5.84 -36.92 -3.34
C ILE A 428 6.80 -37.16 -2.16
N ALA A 429 8.11 -37.27 -2.43
CA ALA A 429 9.13 -37.47 -1.41
C ALA A 429 9.13 -36.31 -0.39
N ASP A 430 9.08 -35.06 -0.87
CA ASP A 430 9.08 -33.87 0.01
C ASP A 430 7.79 -33.77 0.84
N ASN A 431 6.64 -34.15 0.27
CA ASN A 431 5.38 -34.20 1.03
C ASN A 431 5.43 -35.25 2.15
N ILE A 432 6.03 -36.42 1.90
CA ILE A 432 6.22 -37.47 2.92
C ILE A 432 7.23 -37.00 3.99
N ALA A 433 8.31 -36.35 3.58
CA ALA A 433 9.36 -35.86 4.46
C ALA A 433 8.99 -34.55 5.20
N TYR A 434 7.83 -33.94 4.95
CA TYR A 434 7.48 -32.61 5.46
C TYR A 434 7.65 -32.42 6.99
N GLY A 435 7.41 -33.48 7.78
CA GLY A 435 7.59 -33.45 9.24
C GLY A 435 9.05 -33.53 9.71
N ARG A 436 9.97 -34.03 8.87
CA ARG A 436 11.42 -34.15 9.09
C ARG A 436 12.13 -34.09 7.72
N PRO A 437 12.29 -32.89 7.14
CA PRO A 437 12.78 -32.69 5.77
C PRO A 437 14.22 -33.18 5.55
#